data_AF-A0A938HCJ9-F1
#
_entry.id   AF-A0A938HCJ9-F1
#
_cell.length_a   1.000
_cell.length_b   1.000
_cell.length_c   1.000
_cell.angle_alpha   90.00
_cell.angle_beta   90.00
_cell.angle_gamma   90.00
#
_symmetry.space_group_name_H-M   'P 1'
#
loop_
_entity.id
_entity.type
_entity.pdbx_description
1 polymer ?
#
loop_
_entity_poly.entity_id
_entity_poly.type
_entity_poly.pdbx_seq_one_letter_code
_entity_poly.pdbx_strand_id
1 'polypeptide(L)'
;MMPLKSLFFSIVLVYLAPLASWTQGIVPTMDFNNYFVSFQDGFFRPVEIQPIVNYKAGDEIVAYIDTRGNLKIYDGKQRIDVTTLNVDYQVSDHLMAYRIANGLRMWDAGKFTVLTNFGRDFIVKDSLIVYEDTRYQSLNVYWNQKMESLVTITNGLSMNAKVGENLVVYKDNSNTYFVYWVGQKFEVGTYNEEVLDFQLGTDVMCFKDPYTQSFFVFDKGNFVELESFPIKKYKAGRGFVVYEDMNGNLWHYQNGQKTALSNFSTDHWDVKDDICVWMENSYFFAYTNNERIQVATYQPQQYMLKNNVLVFRNIIGGTSALVDGVLHDITNFQNADFEIFGNKVLVKLPNLTSIVFANGRIYSN
;
A
#
# COMPACT_ATOMS: atom_id res chain seq x y z
N MET A 1 25.21 -64.88 -3.05
CA MET A 1 24.01 -64.53 -3.84
C MET A 1 22.83 -64.46 -2.87
N MET A 2 22.52 -63.25 -2.39
CA MET A 2 21.34 -62.90 -1.57
C MET A 2 21.07 -61.41 -1.87
N PRO A 3 19.84 -61.00 -2.22
CA PRO A 3 19.60 -59.64 -2.67
C PRO A 3 19.35 -58.69 -1.50
N LEU A 4 19.96 -57.52 -1.59
CA LEU A 4 19.75 -56.35 -0.75
C LEU A 4 18.34 -55.80 -1.04
N LYS A 5 17.43 -55.85 -0.05
CA LYS A 5 16.10 -55.22 -0.16
C LYS A 5 16.26 -53.70 -0.04
N SER A 6 16.01 -52.99 -1.14
CA SER A 6 15.89 -51.53 -1.16
C SER A 6 14.62 -51.10 -0.41
N LEU A 7 14.79 -50.41 0.72
CA LEU A 7 13.69 -49.71 1.39
C LEU A 7 13.48 -48.37 0.67
N PHE A 8 12.44 -48.29 -0.16
CA PHE A 8 12.00 -47.04 -0.78
C PHE A 8 11.31 -46.21 0.32
N PHE A 9 11.99 -45.17 0.81
CA PHE A 9 11.40 -44.19 1.73
C PHE A 9 10.72 -43.11 0.88
N SER A 10 9.41 -43.23 0.68
CA SER A 10 8.61 -42.18 0.05
C SER A 10 8.51 -40.99 1.00
N ILE A 11 9.29 -39.93 0.73
CA ILE A 11 9.14 -38.62 1.33
C ILE A 11 7.84 -38.03 0.77
N VAL A 12 6.77 -38.08 1.56
CA VAL A 12 5.56 -37.29 1.30
C VAL A 12 5.92 -35.83 1.56
N LEU A 13 6.15 -35.09 0.48
CA LEU A 13 6.28 -33.64 0.51
C LEU A 13 4.89 -33.07 0.85
N VAL A 14 4.62 -32.83 2.12
CA VAL A 14 3.44 -32.09 2.56
C VAL A 14 3.64 -30.65 2.07
N TYR A 15 2.95 -30.29 1.00
CA TYR A 15 2.71 -28.90 0.65
C TYR A 15 1.95 -28.26 1.82
N LEU A 16 2.70 -27.59 2.71
CA LEU A 16 2.15 -26.54 3.54
C LEU A 16 1.68 -25.45 2.59
N ALA A 17 0.41 -25.51 2.18
CA ALA A 17 -0.29 -24.33 1.69
C ALA A 17 -0.07 -23.25 2.76
N PRO A 18 0.32 -22.01 2.39
CA PRO A 18 0.32 -20.94 3.35
C PRO A 18 -1.13 -20.80 3.80
N LEU A 19 -1.39 -21.14 5.07
CA LEU A 19 -2.56 -20.63 5.76
C LEU A 19 -2.41 -19.12 5.65
N ALA A 20 -3.15 -18.51 4.73
CA ALA A 20 -3.37 -17.08 4.74
C ALA A 20 -3.92 -16.80 6.13
N SER A 21 -3.05 -16.31 7.02
CA SER A 21 -3.51 -15.64 8.22
C SER A 21 -4.25 -14.43 7.68
N TRP A 22 -5.57 -14.55 7.55
CA TRP A 22 -6.45 -13.41 7.43
C TRP A 22 -6.32 -12.69 8.76
N THR A 23 -5.26 -11.91 8.89
CA THR A 23 -5.18 -10.86 9.88
C THR A 23 -6.48 -10.07 9.76
N GLN A 24 -7.25 -10.11 10.84
CA GLN A 24 -8.60 -9.56 10.86
C GLN A 24 -8.46 -8.05 10.92
N GLY A 25 -8.44 -7.42 9.75
CA GLY A 25 -8.20 -5.99 9.70
C GLY A 25 -9.26 -5.18 10.47
N ILE A 26 -8.84 -4.09 11.09
CA ILE A 26 -9.69 -3.17 11.84
C ILE A 26 -10.33 -2.12 10.91
N VAL A 27 -11.49 -1.59 11.31
CA VAL A 27 -12.15 -0.47 10.60
C VAL A 27 -12.52 0.58 11.64
N PRO A 28 -11.67 1.60 11.85
CA PRO A 28 -11.93 2.65 12.82
C PRO A 28 -12.99 3.63 12.31
N THR A 29 -13.92 4.01 13.19
CA THR A 29 -14.93 5.03 12.90
C THR A 29 -15.45 5.67 14.19
N MET A 30 -16.31 6.68 14.05
CA MET A 30 -17.07 7.25 15.16
C MET A 30 -18.49 6.67 15.13
N ASP A 31 -19.03 6.36 16.31
CA ASP A 31 -20.45 5.98 16.44
C ASP A 31 -21.37 7.20 16.64
N PHE A 32 -22.67 6.95 16.78
CA PHE A 32 -23.68 8.00 16.99
C PHE A 32 -23.50 8.79 18.30
N ASN A 33 -22.76 8.26 19.28
CA ASN A 33 -22.41 8.93 20.54
C ASN A 33 -21.08 9.70 20.44
N ASN A 34 -20.45 9.72 19.27
CA ASN A 34 -19.07 10.17 19.06
C ASN A 34 -18.02 9.37 19.85
N TYR A 35 -18.30 8.12 20.18
CA TYR A 35 -17.27 7.21 20.67
C TYR A 35 -16.42 6.73 19.51
N PHE A 36 -15.12 6.66 19.76
CA PHE A 36 -14.19 6.07 18.81
C PHE A 36 -14.30 4.56 18.92
N VAL A 37 -14.81 3.93 17.86
CA VAL A 37 -15.06 2.51 17.78
C VAL A 37 -14.24 1.88 16.65
N SER A 38 -14.02 0.58 16.73
CA SER A 38 -13.43 -0.21 15.66
C SER A 38 -14.36 -1.36 15.33
N PHE A 39 -14.67 -1.53 14.04
CA PHE A 39 -15.36 -2.73 13.57
C PHE A 39 -14.34 -3.86 13.33
N GLN A 40 -14.58 -4.97 14.02
CA GLN A 40 -13.78 -6.19 13.95
C GLN A 40 -14.65 -7.40 14.34
N ASP A 41 -14.42 -8.54 13.71
CA ASP A 41 -15.19 -9.78 13.95
C ASP A 41 -16.72 -9.65 13.75
N GLY A 42 -17.19 -8.72 12.93
CA GLY A 42 -18.64 -8.50 12.73
C GLY A 42 -19.30 -7.61 13.77
N PHE A 43 -18.53 -7.02 14.69
CA PHE A 43 -19.05 -6.16 15.76
C PHE A 43 -18.28 -4.84 15.84
N PHE A 44 -18.98 -3.77 16.18
CA PHE A 44 -18.37 -2.50 16.56
C PHE A 44 -17.97 -2.56 18.04
N ARG A 45 -16.68 -2.33 18.33
CA ARG A 45 -16.13 -2.35 19.69
C ARG A 45 -15.63 -0.96 20.07
N PRO A 46 -15.97 -0.44 21.27
CA PRO A 46 -15.43 0.83 21.72
C PRO A 46 -13.91 0.73 21.96
N VAL A 47 -13.17 1.68 21.39
CA VAL A 47 -11.72 1.86 21.56
C VAL A 47 -11.45 3.02 22.52
N GLU A 48 -12.18 4.12 22.38
CA GLU A 48 -12.14 5.27 23.27
C GLU A 48 -13.55 5.88 23.41
N ILE A 49 -13.99 6.04 24.66
CA ILE A 49 -15.32 6.62 24.97
C ILE A 49 -15.26 8.14 25.15
N GLN A 50 -14.07 8.70 25.17
CA GLN A 50 -13.86 10.14 25.12
C GLN A 50 -13.65 10.58 23.67
N PRO A 51 -14.00 11.82 23.31
CA PRO A 51 -13.67 12.35 22.00
C PRO A 51 -12.16 12.28 21.72
N ILE A 52 -11.81 12.04 20.46
CA ILE A 52 -10.44 12.07 19.95
C ILE A 52 -10.24 13.28 19.03
N VAL A 53 -9.00 13.71 18.85
CA VAL A 53 -8.64 14.85 17.98
C VAL A 53 -8.49 14.39 16.53
N ASN A 54 -7.77 13.31 16.30
CA ASN A 54 -7.57 12.70 14.98
C ASN A 54 -7.08 11.26 15.12
N TYR A 55 -7.12 10.52 14.00
CA TYR A 55 -6.54 9.20 13.88
C TYR A 55 -5.87 8.99 12.51
N LYS A 56 -4.91 8.06 12.46
CA LYS A 56 -4.38 7.45 11.23
C LYS A 56 -4.44 5.94 11.40
N ALA A 57 -4.87 5.25 10.36
CA ALA A 57 -5.15 3.83 10.44
C ALA A 57 -4.58 3.10 9.24
N GLY A 58 -4.02 1.93 9.54
CA GLY A 58 -3.70 0.88 8.60
C GLY A 58 -4.77 -0.21 8.64
N ASP A 59 -4.42 -1.37 8.13
CA ASP A 59 -5.28 -2.54 8.16
C ASP A 59 -5.28 -3.23 9.53
N GLU A 60 -4.16 -3.22 10.26
CA GLU A 60 -4.03 -3.93 11.54
C GLU A 60 -4.05 -3.00 12.77
N ILE A 61 -3.67 -1.74 12.57
CA ILE A 61 -3.48 -0.79 13.66
C ILE A 61 -4.14 0.56 13.40
N VAL A 62 -4.59 1.19 14.47
CA VAL A 62 -5.01 2.59 14.44
C VAL A 62 -4.30 3.36 15.53
N ALA A 63 -3.62 4.43 15.14
CA ALA A 63 -3.02 5.39 16.05
C ALA A 63 -3.87 6.65 16.09
N TYR A 64 -4.06 7.22 17.27
CA TYR A 64 -4.91 8.39 17.45
C TYR A 64 -4.41 9.29 18.57
N ILE A 65 -4.81 10.56 18.48
CA ILE A 65 -4.51 11.59 19.47
C ILE A 65 -5.78 11.82 20.29
N ASP A 66 -5.68 11.65 21.61
CA ASP A 66 -6.79 11.98 22.51
C ASP A 66 -6.91 13.50 22.74
N THR A 67 -7.97 13.93 23.41
CA THR A 67 -8.21 15.36 23.75
C THR A 67 -7.14 15.99 24.64
N ARG A 68 -6.26 15.20 25.27
CA ARG A 68 -5.13 15.68 26.08
C ARG A 68 -3.84 15.76 25.28
N GLY A 69 -3.86 15.37 24.00
CA GLY A 69 -2.69 15.34 23.13
C GLY A 69 -1.83 14.10 23.29
N ASN A 70 -2.32 13.05 23.97
CA ASN A 70 -1.58 11.79 24.11
C ASN A 70 -1.72 10.97 22.82
N LEU A 71 -0.60 10.44 22.33
CA LEU A 71 -0.62 9.44 21.26
C LEU A 71 -0.91 8.07 21.87
N LYS A 72 -1.92 7.41 21.30
CA LYS A 72 -2.34 6.05 21.65
C LYS A 72 -2.39 5.21 20.38
N ILE A 73 -2.24 3.90 20.55
CA ILE A 73 -2.41 2.91 19.48
C ILE A 73 -3.39 1.84 19.92
N TYR A 74 -4.20 1.35 19.00
CA TYR A 74 -5.04 0.17 19.15
C TYR A 74 -4.66 -0.85 18.09
N ASP A 75 -4.30 -2.06 18.52
CA ASP A 75 -3.77 -3.15 17.67
C ASP A 75 -4.83 -4.21 17.32
N GLY A 76 -6.12 -3.86 17.43
CA GLY A 76 -7.23 -4.79 17.29
C GLY A 76 -7.52 -5.63 18.55
N LYS A 77 -6.65 -5.60 19.56
CA LYS A 77 -6.83 -6.35 20.82
C LYS A 77 -6.91 -5.42 22.01
N GLN A 78 -5.96 -4.51 22.13
CA GLN A 78 -5.79 -3.65 23.28
C GLN A 78 -5.39 -2.24 22.89
N ARG A 79 -5.76 -1.30 23.74
CA ARG A 79 -5.30 0.09 23.67
C ARG A 79 -3.98 0.21 24.42
N ILE A 80 -2.99 0.82 23.78
CA ILE A 80 -1.65 1.03 24.33
C ILE A 80 -1.35 2.53 24.33
N ASP A 81 -0.92 3.04 25.49
CA ASP A 81 -0.43 4.42 25.61
C ASP A 81 0.99 4.51 25.03
N VAL A 82 1.18 5.32 23.99
CA VAL A 82 2.47 5.46 23.30
C VAL A 82 3.31 6.55 23.95
N THR A 83 2.73 7.74 24.12
CA THR A 83 3.37 8.89 24.76
C THR A 83 2.33 9.92 25.17
N THR A 84 2.63 10.68 26.22
CA THR A 84 1.81 11.81 26.69
C THR A 84 2.19 13.14 26.04
N LEU A 85 2.99 13.09 24.96
CA LEU A 85 3.43 14.26 24.21
C LEU A 85 2.73 14.28 22.86
N ASN A 86 2.41 15.49 22.39
CA ASN A 86 2.01 15.67 21.00
C ASN A 86 3.24 15.43 20.10
N VAL A 87 3.10 14.57 19.11
CA VAL A 87 4.21 14.07 18.28
C VAL A 87 3.78 13.94 16.84
N ASP A 88 4.76 14.08 15.94
CA ASP A 88 4.59 13.69 14.56
C ASP A 88 4.59 12.16 14.47
N TYR A 89 3.59 11.59 13.79
CA TYR A 89 3.48 10.14 13.59
C TYR A 89 2.95 9.80 12.20
N GLN A 90 3.33 8.62 11.71
CA GLN A 90 2.80 8.00 10.49
C GLN A 90 2.49 6.53 10.77
N VAL A 91 1.53 5.99 10.01
CA VAL A 91 0.98 4.64 10.16
C VAL A 91 0.93 4.00 8.77
N SER A 92 1.46 2.78 8.64
CA SER A 92 1.18 1.88 7.51
C SER A 92 0.14 0.85 7.91
N ASP A 93 -0.05 -0.20 7.10
CA ASP A 93 -1.00 -1.25 7.42
C ASP A 93 -0.67 -1.97 8.75
N HIS A 94 0.60 -2.07 9.13
CA HIS A 94 1.02 -2.74 10.37
C HIS A 94 2.19 -2.07 11.13
N LEU A 95 2.81 -0.99 10.59
CA LEU A 95 3.88 -0.25 11.26
C LEU A 95 3.42 1.13 11.68
N MET A 96 3.98 1.63 12.77
CA MET A 96 3.87 3.04 13.15
C MET A 96 5.25 3.59 13.48
N ALA A 97 5.55 4.80 13.01
CA ALA A 97 6.70 5.56 13.49
C ALA A 97 6.25 6.90 14.04
N TYR A 98 6.94 7.35 15.08
CA TYR A 98 6.66 8.61 15.75
C TYR A 98 7.94 9.25 16.28
N ARG A 99 7.93 10.58 16.36
CA ARG A 99 9.11 11.36 16.73
C ARG A 99 8.86 12.22 17.96
N ILE A 100 9.76 12.09 18.94
CA ILE A 100 9.82 12.98 20.12
C ILE A 100 11.14 13.77 20.04
N ALA A 101 11.06 15.08 19.82
CA ALA A 101 12.22 15.92 19.47
C ALA A 101 13.00 15.29 18.29
N ASN A 102 14.24 14.84 18.49
CA ASN A 102 15.01 14.14 17.45
C ASN A 102 14.98 12.61 17.63
N GLY A 103 14.31 12.09 18.66
CA GLY A 103 14.20 10.65 18.89
C GLY A 103 13.10 10.03 18.04
N LEU A 104 13.49 9.33 16.98
CA LEU A 104 12.59 8.54 16.14
C LEU A 104 12.42 7.14 16.72
N ARG A 105 11.17 6.77 16.95
CA ARG A 105 10.76 5.49 17.49
C ARG A 105 9.73 4.86 16.57
N MET A 106 9.61 3.55 16.68
CA MET A 106 8.62 2.79 15.94
C MET A 106 7.90 1.78 16.84
N TRP A 107 6.76 1.33 16.35
CA TRP A 107 6.03 0.17 16.84
C TRP A 107 5.92 -0.83 15.69
N ASP A 108 6.23 -2.09 15.98
CA ASP A 108 6.10 -3.23 15.08
C ASP A 108 5.63 -4.43 15.92
N ALA A 109 4.42 -4.94 15.63
CA ALA A 109 3.83 -6.12 16.26
C ALA A 109 3.97 -6.16 17.81
N GLY A 110 3.64 -5.06 18.48
CA GLY A 110 3.68 -4.96 19.95
C GLY A 110 5.03 -4.54 20.54
N LYS A 111 6.07 -4.37 19.72
CA LYS A 111 7.41 -3.99 20.15
C LYS A 111 7.73 -2.54 19.79
N PHE A 112 7.99 -1.72 20.80
CA PHE A 112 8.58 -0.41 20.60
C PHE A 112 10.09 -0.51 20.41
N THR A 113 10.62 0.13 19.36
CA THR A 113 12.06 0.18 19.08
C THR A 113 12.49 1.62 18.80
N VAL A 114 13.65 2.00 19.33
CA VAL A 114 14.28 3.28 18.96
C VAL A 114 15.04 3.07 17.66
N LEU A 115 14.67 3.80 16.62
CA LEU A 115 15.36 3.78 15.32
C LEU A 115 16.61 4.66 15.36
N THR A 116 16.49 5.87 15.90
CA THR A 116 17.60 6.79 16.13
C THR A 116 17.23 7.87 17.14
N ASN A 117 18.23 8.46 17.81
CA ASN A 117 18.07 9.67 18.63
C ASN A 117 18.36 10.97 17.86
N PHE A 118 18.65 10.86 16.56
CA PHE A 118 19.09 11.96 15.69
C PHE A 118 18.23 12.06 14.42
N GLY A 119 16.98 11.60 14.51
CA GLY A 119 16.00 11.57 13.44
C GLY A 119 15.51 12.96 13.04
N ARG A 120 15.46 13.23 11.74
CA ARG A 120 14.96 14.51 11.20
C ARG A 120 13.72 14.35 10.31
N ASP A 121 13.71 13.40 9.39
CA ASP A 121 12.54 13.11 8.57
C ASP A 121 12.34 11.61 8.42
N PHE A 122 11.10 11.18 8.20
CA PHE A 122 10.76 9.76 8.10
C PHE A 122 9.52 9.50 7.25
N ILE A 123 9.50 8.34 6.61
CA ILE A 123 8.38 7.85 5.80
C ILE A 123 8.07 6.42 6.26
N VAL A 124 6.81 6.16 6.57
CA VAL A 124 6.30 4.83 6.94
C VAL A 124 5.45 4.29 5.81
N LYS A 125 5.81 3.11 5.33
CA LYS A 125 5.07 2.33 4.32
C LYS A 125 4.85 0.92 4.84
N ASP A 126 4.10 0.09 4.10
CA ASP A 126 3.65 -1.21 4.57
C ASP A 126 4.76 -1.98 5.30
N SER A 127 5.85 -2.32 4.59
CA SER A 127 6.92 -3.17 5.13
C SER A 127 8.16 -2.43 5.65
N LEU A 128 8.19 -1.08 5.58
CA LEU A 128 9.44 -0.34 5.79
C LEU A 128 9.25 1.05 6.40
N ILE A 129 10.29 1.49 7.13
CA ILE A 129 10.41 2.86 7.61
C ILE A 129 11.73 3.42 7.07
N VAL A 130 11.66 4.43 6.22
CA VAL A 130 12.84 5.15 5.72
C VAL A 130 13.01 6.40 6.56
N TYR A 131 14.22 6.66 7.03
CA TYR A 131 14.48 7.78 7.92
C TYR A 131 15.86 8.37 7.77
N GLU A 132 15.95 9.66 8.06
CA GLU A 132 17.19 10.42 8.11
C GLU A 132 17.83 10.34 9.49
N ASP A 133 19.15 10.18 9.56
CA ASP A 133 19.95 10.30 10.78
C ASP A 133 20.97 11.43 10.64
N THR A 134 20.83 12.47 11.47
CA THR A 134 21.67 13.67 11.43
C THR A 134 23.04 13.49 12.07
N ARG A 135 23.24 12.48 12.92
CA ARG A 135 24.55 12.19 13.53
C ARG A 135 25.50 11.57 12.53
N TYR A 136 25.00 10.64 11.72
CA TYR A 136 25.79 9.96 10.70
C TYR A 136 25.62 10.56 9.30
N GLN A 137 24.81 11.62 9.16
CA GLN A 137 24.41 12.20 7.88
C GLN A 137 23.94 11.11 6.90
N SER A 138 23.03 10.24 7.32
CA SER A 138 22.67 9.05 6.54
C SER A 138 21.18 8.92 6.32
N LEU A 139 20.83 8.32 5.19
CA LEU A 139 19.51 7.76 4.94
C LEU A 139 19.53 6.28 5.34
N ASN A 140 18.56 5.87 6.14
CA ASN A 140 18.47 4.53 6.70
C ASN A 140 17.10 3.92 6.42
N VAL A 141 17.03 2.59 6.47
CA VAL A 141 15.81 1.82 6.34
C VAL A 141 15.68 0.85 7.50
N TYR A 142 14.50 0.81 8.09
CA TYR A 142 14.05 -0.31 8.90
C TYR A 142 13.26 -1.27 8.01
N TRP A 143 13.68 -2.52 7.95
CA TRP A 143 12.98 -3.59 7.25
C TRP A 143 13.22 -4.92 7.97
N ASN A 144 12.17 -5.71 8.17
CA ASN A 144 12.23 -7.04 8.79
C ASN A 144 13.08 -7.09 10.07
N GLN A 145 12.77 -6.19 11.03
CA GLN A 145 13.46 -6.09 12.32
C GLN A 145 14.95 -5.70 12.27
N LYS A 146 15.44 -5.27 11.11
CA LYS A 146 16.81 -4.80 10.92
C LYS A 146 16.82 -3.33 10.51
N MET A 147 17.83 -2.61 10.99
CA MET A 147 18.12 -1.24 10.59
C MET A 147 19.38 -1.26 9.73
N GLU A 148 19.31 -0.71 8.53
CA GLU A 148 20.39 -0.70 7.56
C GLU A 148 20.59 0.71 7.01
N SER A 149 21.85 1.13 6.86
CA SER A 149 22.15 2.39 6.20
C SER A 149 22.07 2.22 4.68
N LEU A 150 21.23 3.01 4.03
CA LEU A 150 21.10 3.05 2.58
C LEU A 150 22.30 3.79 1.98
N VAL A 151 22.56 4.99 2.49
CA VAL A 151 23.67 5.86 2.05
C VAL A 151 24.04 6.90 3.10
N THR A 152 25.32 7.28 3.13
CA THR A 152 25.80 8.48 3.83
C THR A 152 25.85 9.65 2.84
N ILE A 153 25.15 10.75 3.15
CA ILE A 153 24.97 11.91 2.29
C ILE A 153 25.95 13.01 2.72
N THR A 154 26.86 13.40 1.84
CA THR A 154 27.89 14.42 2.15
C THR A 154 27.44 15.84 1.85
N ASN A 155 26.43 16.01 1.00
CA ASN A 155 26.02 17.31 0.45
C ASN A 155 24.71 17.82 1.08
N GLY A 156 24.65 17.84 2.40
CA GLY A 156 23.46 18.23 3.14
C GLY A 156 22.42 17.10 3.13
N LEU A 157 22.15 16.56 4.32
CA LEU A 157 21.15 15.51 4.49
C LEU A 157 19.81 15.97 3.90
N SER A 158 19.14 15.10 3.14
CA SER A 158 17.79 15.30 2.62
C SER A 158 17.14 13.95 2.30
N MET A 159 15.80 13.89 2.33
CA MET A 159 15.00 12.70 2.00
C MET A 159 14.99 12.55 0.47
N ASN A 160 16.13 12.17 -0.09
CA ASN A 160 16.34 11.97 -1.52
C ASN A 160 15.89 10.58 -1.99
N ALA A 161 14.75 10.11 -1.46
CA ALA A 161 14.22 8.79 -1.73
C ALA A 161 12.74 8.81 -2.09
N LYS A 162 12.36 7.95 -3.04
CA LYS A 162 10.99 7.57 -3.31
C LYS A 162 10.73 6.22 -2.62
N VAL A 163 9.68 6.17 -1.81
CA VAL A 163 9.42 5.07 -0.89
C VAL A 163 8.10 4.39 -1.26
N GLY A 164 8.17 3.14 -1.72
CA GLY A 164 7.04 2.26 -2.00
C GLY A 164 6.72 1.35 -0.82
N GLU A 165 5.82 0.39 -1.02
CA GLU A 165 5.35 -0.47 0.07
C GLU A 165 6.44 -1.40 0.62
N ASN A 166 7.33 -1.90 -0.25
CA ASN A 166 8.48 -2.71 0.14
C ASN A 166 9.77 -2.40 -0.64
N LEU A 167 9.80 -1.26 -1.33
CA LEU A 167 10.88 -0.79 -2.18
C LEU A 167 11.29 0.63 -1.80
N VAL A 168 12.59 0.93 -1.89
CA VAL A 168 13.11 2.31 -1.74
C VAL A 168 14.01 2.62 -2.92
N VAL A 169 13.69 3.65 -3.68
CA VAL A 169 14.61 4.21 -4.69
C VAL A 169 15.28 5.43 -4.09
N TYR A 170 16.61 5.45 -4.03
CA TYR A 170 17.37 6.56 -3.47
C TYR A 170 18.59 6.88 -4.35
N LYS A 171 19.18 8.07 -4.14
CA LYS A 171 20.42 8.47 -4.82
C LYS A 171 21.61 8.49 -3.87
N ASP A 172 22.78 8.15 -4.38
CA ASP A 172 24.04 8.37 -3.68
C ASP A 172 24.67 9.74 -3.99
N ASN A 173 25.88 9.96 -3.48
CA ASN A 173 26.62 11.23 -3.69
C ASN A 173 27.13 11.41 -5.13
N SER A 174 27.08 10.35 -5.95
CA SER A 174 27.48 10.34 -7.36
C SER A 174 26.28 10.48 -8.31
N ASN A 175 25.08 10.76 -7.79
CA ASN A 175 23.81 10.76 -8.53
C ASN A 175 23.46 9.40 -9.15
N THR A 176 24.01 8.31 -8.61
CA THR A 176 23.63 6.95 -8.99
C THR A 176 22.36 6.57 -8.23
N TYR A 177 21.34 6.14 -8.96
CA TYR A 177 20.12 5.60 -8.35
C TYR A 177 20.33 4.15 -7.93
N PHE A 178 19.86 3.84 -6.74
CA PHE A 178 19.81 2.50 -6.19
C PHE A 178 18.39 2.15 -5.78
N VAL A 179 18.07 0.86 -5.85
CA VAL A 179 16.84 0.27 -5.35
C VAL A 179 17.20 -0.62 -4.17
N TYR A 180 16.63 -0.35 -3.01
CA TYR A 180 16.59 -1.29 -1.90
C TYR A 180 15.34 -2.14 -2.01
N TRP A 181 15.52 -3.47 -2.06
CA TRP A 181 14.44 -4.45 -2.07
C TRP A 181 14.86 -5.67 -1.25
N VAL A 182 14.06 -6.03 -0.24
CA VAL A 182 14.22 -7.27 0.54
C VAL A 182 15.65 -7.47 1.07
N GLY A 183 16.24 -6.42 1.65
CA GLY A 183 17.60 -6.48 2.21
C GLY A 183 18.74 -6.41 1.20
N GLN A 184 18.45 -6.22 -0.09
CA GLN A 184 19.44 -6.12 -1.15
C GLN A 184 19.40 -4.75 -1.82
N LYS A 185 20.55 -4.32 -2.35
CA LYS A 185 20.70 -3.06 -3.08
C LYS A 185 21.04 -3.36 -4.54
N PHE A 186 20.29 -2.78 -5.45
CA PHE A 186 20.46 -2.93 -6.89
C PHE A 186 20.79 -1.57 -7.49
N GLU A 187 21.84 -1.50 -8.29
CA GLU A 187 22.18 -0.29 -9.03
C GLU A 187 21.25 -0.15 -10.24
N VAL A 188 20.63 1.02 -10.41
CA VAL A 188 19.85 1.37 -11.61
C VAL A 188 20.77 2.02 -12.64
N GLY A 189 21.55 3.02 -12.21
CA GLY A 189 22.47 3.76 -13.06
C GLY A 189 22.62 5.22 -12.63
N THR A 190 23.56 5.92 -13.26
CA THR A 190 23.89 7.32 -12.98
C THR A 190 23.23 8.26 -13.99
N TYR A 191 22.47 9.23 -13.48
CA TYR A 191 21.77 10.23 -14.30
C TYR A 191 22.02 11.63 -13.71
N ASN A 192 22.97 12.36 -14.31
CA ASN A 192 23.54 13.58 -13.73
C ASN A 192 22.64 14.83 -13.87
N GLU A 193 21.74 14.85 -14.85
CA GLU A 193 20.92 16.04 -15.17
C GLU A 193 19.42 15.73 -15.27
N GLU A 194 19.06 14.44 -15.20
CA GLU A 194 17.68 13.98 -15.39
C GLU A 194 17.10 13.41 -14.09
N VAL A 195 15.89 13.85 -13.76
CA VAL A 195 15.12 13.27 -12.65
C VAL A 195 14.22 12.19 -13.23
N LEU A 196 14.48 10.95 -12.85
CA LEU A 196 13.65 9.83 -13.24
C LEU A 196 12.37 9.83 -12.41
N ASP A 197 11.23 9.68 -13.08
CA ASP A 197 9.97 9.40 -12.40
C ASP A 197 9.81 7.89 -12.23
N PHE A 198 10.10 7.39 -11.03
CA PHE A 198 9.91 5.98 -10.69
C PHE A 198 8.48 5.74 -10.23
N GLN A 199 7.78 4.75 -10.77
CA GLN A 199 6.51 4.29 -10.19
C GLN A 199 6.80 3.02 -9.38
N LEU A 200 6.60 3.10 -8.06
CA LEU A 200 6.93 2.02 -7.13
C LEU A 200 5.66 1.28 -6.74
N GLY A 201 5.66 -0.02 -7.00
CA GLY A 201 4.63 -0.95 -6.56
C GLY A 201 5.08 -1.73 -5.33
N THR A 202 4.58 -2.96 -5.20
CA THR A 202 5.15 -3.98 -4.31
C THR A 202 5.89 -5.00 -5.15
N ASP A 203 7.13 -5.33 -4.82
CA ASP A 203 8.03 -6.24 -5.57
C ASP A 203 8.38 -5.83 -7.00
N VAL A 204 7.80 -4.73 -7.49
CA VAL A 204 7.98 -4.23 -8.83
C VAL A 204 8.11 -2.70 -8.82
N MET A 205 8.91 -2.16 -9.72
CA MET A 205 8.87 -0.73 -10.04
C MET A 205 9.12 -0.53 -11.52
N CYS A 206 8.77 0.64 -12.05
CA CYS A 206 9.03 0.97 -13.44
C CYS A 206 9.44 2.43 -13.63
N PHE A 207 10.16 2.69 -14.71
CA PHE A 207 10.64 4.02 -15.07
C PHE A 207 10.93 4.08 -16.57
N LYS A 208 10.93 5.30 -17.10
CA LYS A 208 11.43 5.56 -18.45
C LYS A 208 12.87 6.03 -18.38
N ASP A 209 13.76 5.41 -19.14
CA ASP A 209 15.12 5.89 -19.29
C ASP A 209 15.12 7.14 -20.19
N PRO A 210 15.61 8.30 -19.71
CA PRO A 210 15.55 9.56 -20.46
C PRO A 210 16.47 9.60 -21.70
N TYR A 211 17.53 8.78 -21.73
CA TYR A 211 18.52 8.81 -22.80
C TYR A 211 18.16 7.87 -23.95
N THR A 212 17.75 6.64 -23.63
CA THR A 212 17.33 5.62 -24.62
C THR A 212 15.86 5.73 -24.98
N GLN A 213 15.05 6.39 -24.14
CA GLN A 213 13.59 6.38 -24.18
C GLN A 213 12.94 5.01 -23.97
N SER A 214 13.73 3.99 -23.64
CA SER A 214 13.22 2.65 -23.32
C SER A 214 12.44 2.67 -21.99
N PHE A 215 11.45 1.80 -21.89
CA PHE A 215 10.67 1.59 -20.68
C PHE A 215 11.19 0.36 -19.94
N PHE A 216 11.64 0.58 -18.70
CA PHE A 216 12.22 -0.45 -17.85
C PHE A 216 11.29 -0.81 -16.70
N VAL A 217 11.33 -2.10 -16.34
CA VAL A 217 10.70 -2.64 -15.14
C VAL A 217 11.76 -3.38 -14.33
N PHE A 218 11.82 -3.07 -13.04
CA PHE A 218 12.46 -3.92 -12.05
C PHE A 218 11.42 -4.88 -11.52
N ASP A 219 11.65 -6.18 -11.68
CA ASP A 219 10.78 -7.27 -11.24
C ASP A 219 11.61 -8.23 -10.38
N LYS A 220 11.42 -8.15 -9.05
CA LYS A 220 12.03 -9.05 -8.06
C LYS A 220 13.56 -9.23 -8.22
N GLY A 221 14.28 -8.12 -8.42
CA GLY A 221 15.74 -8.12 -8.57
C GLY A 221 16.27 -8.09 -10.00
N ASN A 222 15.39 -8.23 -11.01
CA ASN A 222 15.79 -8.22 -12.41
C ASN A 222 15.30 -6.95 -13.10
N PHE A 223 16.18 -6.28 -13.84
CA PHE A 223 15.78 -5.20 -14.76
C PHE A 223 15.43 -5.78 -16.12
N VAL A 224 14.24 -5.46 -16.61
CA VAL A 224 13.70 -5.90 -17.90
C VAL A 224 13.34 -4.66 -18.72
N GLU A 225 13.88 -4.58 -19.93
CA GLU A 225 13.42 -3.61 -20.93
C GLU A 225 12.09 -4.13 -21.52
N LEU A 226 10.97 -3.49 -21.20
CA LEU A 226 9.65 -3.91 -21.67
C LEU A 226 9.29 -3.35 -23.05
N GLU A 227 9.75 -2.14 -23.32
CA GLU A 227 9.60 -1.46 -24.61
C GLU A 227 10.91 -0.74 -24.95
N SER A 228 11.37 -0.91 -26.19
CA SER A 228 12.56 -0.22 -26.71
C SER A 228 12.26 1.15 -27.32
N PHE A 229 11.03 1.63 -27.13
CA PHE A 229 10.51 2.88 -27.68
C PHE A 229 9.77 3.65 -26.58
N PRO A 230 9.60 4.98 -26.74
CA PRO A 230 8.85 5.77 -25.79
C PRO A 230 7.46 5.18 -25.50
N ILE A 231 6.97 5.37 -24.27
CA ILE A 231 5.59 5.09 -23.87
C ILE A 231 4.93 6.39 -23.38
N LYS A 232 3.60 6.40 -23.28
CA LYS A 232 2.86 7.61 -22.87
C LYS A 232 2.74 7.74 -21.36
N LYS A 233 2.27 6.69 -20.69
CA LYS A 233 1.96 6.67 -19.25
C LYS A 233 2.24 5.30 -18.66
N TYR A 234 2.57 5.25 -17.37
CA TYR A 234 2.88 4.01 -16.65
C TYR A 234 2.60 4.16 -15.15
N LYS A 235 2.29 3.04 -14.50
CA LYS A 235 2.08 2.93 -13.06
C LYS A 235 2.32 1.50 -12.60
N ALA A 236 2.80 1.35 -11.37
CA ALA A 236 3.06 0.06 -10.75
C ALA A 236 2.00 -0.26 -9.68
N GLY A 237 1.61 -1.53 -9.60
CA GLY A 237 0.76 -2.11 -8.55
C GLY A 237 1.53 -3.16 -7.75
N ARG A 238 0.83 -4.12 -7.15
CA ARG A 238 1.42 -5.24 -6.40
C ARG A 238 1.86 -6.34 -7.34
N GLY A 239 3.15 -6.34 -7.67
CA GLY A 239 3.78 -7.35 -8.53
C GLY A 239 3.43 -7.22 -10.02
N PHE A 240 2.78 -6.12 -10.44
CA PHE A 240 2.48 -5.85 -11.84
C PHE A 240 2.70 -4.37 -12.21
N VAL A 241 2.80 -4.11 -13.51
CA VAL A 241 2.91 -2.77 -14.10
C VAL A 241 1.85 -2.62 -15.18
N VAL A 242 1.20 -1.46 -15.23
CA VAL A 242 0.31 -1.07 -16.33
C VAL A 242 0.91 0.12 -17.04
N TYR A 243 0.87 0.10 -18.37
CA TYR A 243 1.36 1.20 -19.18
C TYR A 243 0.55 1.36 -20.47
N GLU A 244 0.59 2.58 -21.01
CA GLU A 244 0.00 2.94 -22.30
C GLU A 244 1.12 3.11 -23.33
N ASP A 245 1.07 2.33 -24.40
CA ASP A 245 2.02 2.45 -25.50
C ASP A 245 1.74 3.67 -26.40
N MET A 246 2.61 3.91 -27.39
CA MET A 246 2.44 5.04 -28.31
C MET A 246 1.19 4.94 -29.20
N ASN A 247 0.68 3.73 -29.44
CA ASN A 247 -0.53 3.50 -30.21
C ASN A 247 -1.80 3.67 -29.34
N GLY A 248 -1.64 3.84 -28.03
CA GLY A 248 -2.75 3.96 -27.08
C GLY A 248 -3.27 2.63 -26.56
N ASN A 249 -2.58 1.51 -26.80
CA ASN A 249 -2.98 0.25 -26.17
C ASN A 249 -2.58 0.26 -24.70
N LEU A 250 -3.47 -0.26 -23.85
CA LEU A 250 -3.24 -0.42 -22.43
C LEU A 250 -2.73 -1.83 -22.15
N TRP A 251 -1.49 -1.93 -21.67
CA TRP A 251 -0.81 -3.18 -21.40
C TRP A 251 -0.66 -3.43 -19.90
N HIS A 252 -0.81 -4.69 -19.51
CA HIS A 252 -0.53 -5.20 -18.19
C HIS A 252 0.67 -6.16 -18.26
N TYR A 253 1.72 -5.87 -17.50
CA TYR A 253 2.88 -6.72 -17.34
C TYR A 253 2.89 -7.33 -15.94
N GLN A 254 3.02 -8.66 -15.85
CA GLN A 254 3.17 -9.38 -14.58
C GLN A 254 3.98 -10.66 -14.78
N ASN A 255 4.99 -10.88 -13.93
CA ASN A 255 5.82 -12.09 -13.91
C ASN A 255 6.35 -12.49 -15.32
N GLY A 256 6.89 -11.54 -16.09
CA GLY A 256 7.44 -11.80 -17.42
C GLY A 256 6.42 -11.89 -18.56
N GLN A 257 5.11 -11.80 -18.28
CA GLN A 257 4.07 -11.88 -19.31
C GLN A 257 3.41 -10.51 -19.55
N LYS A 258 3.15 -10.19 -20.82
CA LYS A 258 2.37 -9.02 -21.25
C LYS A 258 0.97 -9.44 -21.69
N THR A 259 -0.04 -8.76 -21.18
CA THR A 259 -1.45 -8.96 -21.52
C THR A 259 -2.07 -7.63 -21.92
N ALA A 260 -2.76 -7.59 -23.06
CA ALA A 260 -3.49 -6.40 -23.47
C ALA A 260 -4.78 -6.27 -22.63
N LEU A 261 -4.95 -5.16 -21.92
CA LEU A 261 -6.19 -4.82 -21.21
C LEU A 261 -7.18 -4.12 -22.14
N SER A 262 -6.66 -3.24 -22.98
CA SER A 262 -7.43 -2.51 -24.00
C SER A 262 -6.58 -2.26 -25.24
N ASN A 263 -7.22 -2.32 -26.40
CA ASN A 263 -6.61 -1.94 -27.69
C ASN A 263 -7.14 -0.58 -28.17
N PHE A 264 -7.74 0.20 -27.27
CA PHE A 264 -8.25 1.53 -27.54
C PHE A 264 -7.57 2.51 -26.59
N SER A 265 -7.30 3.73 -27.09
CA SER A 265 -6.83 4.81 -26.24
C SER A 265 -7.83 5.04 -25.11
N THR A 266 -7.36 4.93 -23.88
CA THR A 266 -8.19 5.15 -22.69
C THR A 266 -8.03 6.59 -22.21
N ASP A 267 -9.13 7.32 -22.05
CA ASP A 267 -9.08 8.70 -21.56
C ASP A 267 -8.57 8.77 -20.11
N HIS A 268 -8.89 7.75 -19.32
CA HIS A 268 -8.54 7.65 -17.91
C HIS A 268 -8.29 6.20 -17.50
N TRP A 269 -7.20 5.97 -16.79
CA TRP A 269 -6.91 4.71 -16.11
C TRP A 269 -6.14 4.99 -14.83
N ASP A 270 -6.25 4.07 -13.88
CA ASP A 270 -5.59 4.16 -12.59
C ASP A 270 -5.23 2.77 -12.06
N VAL A 271 -4.13 2.70 -11.32
CA VAL A 271 -3.63 1.46 -10.71
C VAL A 271 -3.33 1.72 -9.25
N LYS A 272 -3.75 0.81 -8.40
CA LYS A 272 -3.35 0.80 -7.00
C LYS A 272 -3.43 -0.61 -6.46
N ASP A 273 -2.41 -1.00 -5.70
CA ASP A 273 -2.33 -2.31 -5.06
C ASP A 273 -2.62 -3.44 -6.07
N ASP A 274 -3.70 -4.20 -5.90
CA ASP A 274 -4.04 -5.40 -6.68
C ASP A 274 -5.09 -5.14 -7.78
N ILE A 275 -5.34 -3.87 -8.14
CA ILE A 275 -6.40 -3.50 -9.08
C ILE A 275 -5.96 -2.40 -10.06
N CYS A 276 -6.34 -2.60 -11.33
CA CYS A 276 -6.29 -1.58 -12.38
C CYS A 276 -7.73 -1.24 -12.80
N VAL A 277 -8.03 0.04 -13.01
CA VAL A 277 -9.32 0.49 -13.55
C VAL A 277 -9.12 1.39 -14.76
N TRP A 278 -10.04 1.36 -15.71
CA TRP A 278 -9.97 2.23 -16.89
C TRP A 278 -11.36 2.49 -17.48
N MET A 279 -11.44 3.56 -18.28
CA MET A 279 -12.59 3.86 -19.12
C MET A 279 -12.33 3.40 -20.56
N GLU A 280 -13.32 2.74 -21.16
CA GLU A 280 -13.32 2.36 -22.57
C GLU A 280 -14.74 2.43 -23.11
N ASN A 281 -14.97 3.23 -24.16
CA ASN A 281 -16.29 3.37 -24.80
C ASN A 281 -17.45 3.65 -23.82
N SER A 282 -17.23 4.54 -22.84
CA SER A 282 -18.17 4.89 -21.75
C SER A 282 -18.43 3.80 -20.71
N TYR A 283 -17.79 2.64 -20.80
CA TYR A 283 -17.80 1.62 -19.76
C TYR A 283 -16.60 1.78 -18.83
N PHE A 284 -16.84 1.58 -17.55
CA PHE A 284 -15.81 1.53 -16.53
C PHE A 284 -15.47 0.07 -16.25
N PHE A 285 -14.20 -0.28 -16.45
CA PHE A 285 -13.67 -1.62 -16.25
C PHE A 285 -12.72 -1.66 -15.07
N ALA A 286 -12.64 -2.84 -14.45
CA ALA A 286 -11.59 -3.20 -13.52
C ALA A 286 -10.88 -4.47 -14.01
N TYR A 287 -9.58 -4.56 -13.76
CA TYR A 287 -8.79 -5.77 -13.90
C TYR A 287 -8.24 -6.10 -12.52
N THR A 288 -8.71 -7.21 -11.96
CA THR A 288 -8.31 -7.74 -10.66
C THR A 288 -8.51 -9.24 -10.68
N ASN A 289 -7.75 -9.99 -9.86
CA ASN A 289 -7.78 -11.46 -9.84
C ASN A 289 -7.60 -12.10 -11.23
N ASN A 290 -6.82 -11.45 -12.11
CA ASN A 290 -6.59 -11.83 -13.51
C ASN A 290 -7.83 -11.83 -14.42
N GLU A 291 -8.93 -11.20 -14.00
CA GLU A 291 -10.17 -11.11 -14.75
C GLU A 291 -10.50 -9.66 -15.12
N ARG A 292 -10.96 -9.45 -16.36
CA ARG A 292 -11.54 -8.17 -16.79
C ARG A 292 -13.02 -8.16 -16.40
N ILE A 293 -13.41 -7.18 -15.59
CA ILE A 293 -14.75 -7.02 -15.05
C ILE A 293 -15.32 -5.68 -15.53
N GLN A 294 -16.50 -5.71 -16.14
CA GLN A 294 -17.27 -4.50 -16.40
C GLN A 294 -17.94 -4.05 -15.09
N VAL A 295 -17.46 -2.95 -14.53
CA VAL A 295 -17.94 -2.42 -13.24
C VAL A 295 -19.19 -1.56 -13.43
N ALA A 296 -19.17 -0.68 -14.43
CA ALA A 296 -20.27 0.24 -14.69
C ALA A 296 -20.35 0.61 -16.17
N THR A 297 -21.52 1.08 -16.60
CA THR A 297 -21.78 1.61 -17.95
C THR A 297 -21.75 3.14 -17.97
N TYR A 298 -21.04 3.74 -17.01
CA TYR A 298 -20.86 5.18 -16.84
C TYR A 298 -19.55 5.42 -16.10
N GLN A 299 -19.02 6.64 -16.17
CA GLN A 299 -17.86 7.05 -15.38
C GLN A 299 -18.29 7.43 -13.96
N PRO A 300 -17.83 6.73 -12.91
CA PRO A 300 -18.14 7.13 -11.54
C PRO A 300 -17.60 8.53 -11.22
N GLN A 301 -18.41 9.36 -10.57
CA GLN A 301 -17.99 10.71 -10.14
C GLN A 301 -16.87 10.67 -9.11
N GLN A 302 -16.83 9.61 -8.31
CA GLN A 302 -15.83 9.39 -7.27
C GLN A 302 -15.61 7.88 -7.12
N TYR A 303 -14.36 7.49 -6.95
CA TYR A 303 -13.96 6.13 -6.61
C TYR A 303 -12.72 6.13 -5.72
N MET A 304 -12.47 5.01 -5.05
CA MET A 304 -11.25 4.75 -4.29
C MET A 304 -10.79 3.31 -4.53
N LEU A 305 -9.49 3.13 -4.61
CA LEU A 305 -8.82 1.84 -4.77
C LEU A 305 -7.96 1.55 -3.52
N LYS A 306 -7.99 0.33 -3.04
CA LYS A 306 -7.01 -0.23 -2.08
C LYS A 306 -7.10 -1.75 -2.13
N ASN A 307 -5.96 -2.43 -2.03
CA ASN A 307 -5.86 -3.88 -2.20
C ASN A 307 -6.53 -4.31 -3.53
N ASN A 308 -7.44 -5.26 -3.48
CA ASN A 308 -8.27 -5.70 -4.61
C ASN A 308 -9.70 -5.11 -4.56
N VAL A 309 -9.90 -4.01 -3.82
CA VAL A 309 -11.19 -3.36 -3.62
C VAL A 309 -11.27 -2.06 -4.40
N LEU A 310 -12.38 -1.90 -5.11
CA LEU A 310 -12.82 -0.66 -5.72
C LEU A 310 -14.16 -0.26 -5.10
N VAL A 311 -14.20 0.88 -4.41
CA VAL A 311 -15.46 1.51 -3.98
C VAL A 311 -15.74 2.72 -4.84
N PHE A 312 -16.98 2.91 -5.26
CA PHE A 312 -17.34 3.96 -6.20
C PHE A 312 -18.78 4.44 -6.03
N ARG A 313 -19.05 5.64 -6.57
CA ARG A 313 -20.41 6.19 -6.64
C ARG A 313 -21.24 5.50 -7.69
N ASN A 314 -22.40 5.01 -7.28
CA ASN A 314 -23.35 4.42 -8.22
C ASN A 314 -24.16 5.48 -8.99
N ILE A 315 -24.87 5.09 -10.06
CA ILE A 315 -25.58 6.04 -10.94
C ILE A 315 -26.67 6.86 -10.23
N ILE A 316 -27.21 6.34 -9.12
CA ILE A 316 -28.22 7.03 -8.31
C ILE A 316 -27.60 7.84 -7.15
N GLY A 317 -26.27 7.96 -7.11
CA GLY A 317 -25.52 8.72 -6.12
C GLY A 317 -25.16 7.98 -4.82
N GLY A 318 -25.58 6.72 -4.69
CA GLY A 318 -25.21 5.82 -3.60
C GLY A 318 -23.78 5.29 -3.70
N THR A 319 -23.47 4.24 -2.93
CA THR A 319 -22.14 3.61 -2.88
C THR A 319 -22.25 2.14 -3.25
N SER A 320 -21.45 1.72 -4.23
CA SER A 320 -21.26 0.32 -4.61
C SER A 320 -19.77 -0.02 -4.54
N ALA A 321 -19.45 -1.30 -4.43
CA ALA A 321 -18.07 -1.77 -4.39
C ALA A 321 -17.87 -3.05 -5.20
N LEU A 322 -16.71 -3.17 -5.82
CA LEU A 322 -16.15 -4.42 -6.32
C LEU A 322 -15.20 -4.94 -5.25
N VAL A 323 -15.51 -6.08 -4.65
CA VAL A 323 -14.68 -6.74 -3.62
C VAL A 323 -14.44 -8.17 -4.05
N ASP A 324 -13.18 -8.59 -4.09
CA ASP A 324 -12.77 -9.94 -4.53
C ASP A 324 -13.36 -10.34 -5.90
N GLY A 325 -13.55 -9.36 -6.81
CA GLY A 325 -14.12 -9.58 -8.14
C GLY A 325 -15.66 -9.63 -8.20
N VAL A 326 -16.36 -9.43 -7.08
CA VAL A 326 -17.82 -9.44 -7.02
C VAL A 326 -18.36 -8.03 -6.77
N LEU A 327 -19.35 -7.62 -7.57
CA LEU A 327 -20.03 -6.33 -7.40
C LEU A 327 -21.09 -6.40 -6.31
N HIS A 328 -21.09 -5.40 -5.43
CA HIS A 328 -22.01 -5.25 -4.32
C HIS A 328 -22.56 -3.83 -4.24
N ASP A 329 -23.87 -3.69 -4.13
CA ASP A 329 -24.50 -2.44 -3.74
C ASP A 329 -24.51 -2.31 -2.23
N ILE A 330 -23.79 -1.32 -1.69
CA ILE A 330 -23.65 -1.13 -0.24
C ILE A 330 -24.80 -0.26 0.28
N THR A 331 -25.10 0.85 -0.40
CA THR A 331 -26.19 1.74 -0.01
C THR A 331 -26.66 2.61 -1.17
N ASN A 332 -27.94 2.98 -1.14
CA ASN A 332 -28.53 3.96 -2.05
C ASN A 332 -28.54 5.38 -1.48
N PHE A 333 -28.03 5.58 -0.26
CA PHE A 333 -27.92 6.91 0.34
C PHE A 333 -26.89 7.75 -0.41
N GLN A 334 -27.35 8.91 -0.90
CA GLN A 334 -26.51 9.83 -1.65
C GLN A 334 -25.51 10.55 -0.75
N ASN A 335 -24.36 10.91 -1.33
CA ASN A 335 -23.34 11.75 -0.70
C ASN A 335 -22.75 11.20 0.61
N ALA A 336 -22.75 9.89 0.81
CA ALA A 336 -22.15 9.25 2.00
C ALA A 336 -20.65 9.03 1.81
N ASP A 337 -19.78 9.54 2.68
CA ASP A 337 -18.32 9.35 2.54
C ASP A 337 -17.94 7.86 2.59
N PHE A 338 -16.87 7.48 1.90
CA PHE A 338 -16.39 6.10 1.91
C PHE A 338 -14.87 6.00 2.02
N GLU A 339 -14.40 4.96 2.71
CA GLU A 339 -12.99 4.63 2.95
C GLU A 339 -12.81 3.11 2.81
N ILE A 340 -11.57 2.66 2.50
CA ILE A 340 -11.22 1.23 2.43
C ILE A 340 -10.19 0.91 3.52
N PHE A 341 -10.43 -0.15 4.29
CA PHE A 341 -9.48 -0.74 5.24
C PHE A 341 -9.38 -2.24 4.97
N GLY A 342 -8.21 -2.71 4.57
CA GLY A 342 -8.03 -4.08 4.09
C GLY A 342 -8.91 -4.35 2.88
N ASN A 343 -9.69 -5.42 2.97
CA ASN A 343 -10.73 -5.78 2.01
C ASN A 343 -12.13 -5.32 2.43
N LYS A 344 -12.24 -4.39 3.39
CA LYS A 344 -13.52 -3.90 3.94
C LYS A 344 -13.78 -2.47 3.46
N VAL A 345 -15.06 -2.17 3.23
CA VAL A 345 -15.51 -0.83 2.84
C VAL A 345 -16.27 -0.21 3.99
N LEU A 346 -15.83 0.97 4.43
CA LEU A 346 -16.55 1.82 5.38
C LEU A 346 -17.31 2.87 4.59
N VAL A 347 -18.60 3.05 4.91
CA VAL A 347 -19.44 4.12 4.39
C VAL A 347 -20.02 4.90 5.56
N LYS A 348 -19.75 6.21 5.63
CA LYS A 348 -20.22 7.11 6.67
C LYS A 348 -21.42 7.89 6.15
N LEU A 349 -22.58 7.69 6.78
CA LEU A 349 -23.80 8.42 6.46
C LEU A 349 -23.81 9.79 7.15
N PRO A 350 -24.56 10.79 6.62
CA PRO A 350 -24.63 12.13 7.21
C PRO A 350 -25.16 12.18 8.66
N ASN A 351 -25.87 11.14 9.10
CA ASN A 351 -26.42 11.02 10.46
C ASN A 351 -25.44 10.33 11.44
N LEU A 352 -24.15 10.23 11.11
CA LEU A 352 -23.10 9.53 11.88
C LEU A 352 -23.26 8.00 11.95
N THR A 353 -24.22 7.41 11.23
CA THR A 353 -24.27 5.96 11.07
C THR A 353 -23.14 5.49 10.17
N SER A 354 -22.41 4.47 10.61
CA SER A 354 -21.36 3.81 9.84
C SER A 354 -21.86 2.47 9.31
N ILE A 355 -21.82 2.31 8.00
CA ILE A 355 -22.05 1.03 7.31
C ILE A 355 -20.69 0.42 7.00
N VAL A 356 -20.48 -0.84 7.38
CA VAL A 356 -19.29 -1.61 7.00
C VAL A 356 -19.70 -2.78 6.14
N PHE A 357 -19.15 -2.86 4.93
CA PHE A 357 -19.19 -4.05 4.10
C PHE A 357 -17.96 -4.91 4.37
N ALA A 358 -18.18 -6.14 4.84
CA ALA A 358 -17.12 -7.09 5.14
C ALA A 358 -17.61 -8.53 4.92
N ASN A 359 -16.78 -9.36 4.27
CA ASN A 359 -17.05 -10.79 4.05
C ASN A 359 -18.44 -11.04 3.40
N GLY A 360 -18.81 -10.23 2.40
CA GLY A 360 -20.10 -10.36 1.69
C GLY A 360 -21.33 -9.91 2.49
N ARG A 361 -21.15 -9.32 3.67
CA ARG A 361 -22.24 -8.87 4.55
C ARG A 361 -22.11 -7.38 4.88
N ILE A 362 -23.26 -6.76 5.11
CA ILE A 362 -23.38 -5.35 5.52
C ILE A 362 -23.68 -5.30 7.02
N TYR A 363 -22.93 -4.47 7.73
CA TYR A 363 -23.07 -4.21 9.16
C TYR A 363 -23.32 -2.72 9.36
N SER A 364 -24.13 -2.36 10.36
CA SER A 364 -24.39 -0.97 10.76
C SER A 364 -24.29 -0.85 12.27
N ASN A 365 -23.79 0.28 12.75
CA ASN A 365 -23.86 0.66 14.15
C ASN A 365 -25.10 1.50 14.47
#